data_AF-A0A242MAR8-F1
#
_entry.id   AF-A0A242MAR8-F1
#
_cell.length_a   1.000
_cell.length_b   1.000
_cell.length_c   1.000
_cell.angle_alpha   90.00
_cell.angle_beta   90.00
_cell.angle_gamma   90.00
#
_symmetry.space_group_name_H-M   'P 1'
#
loop_
_entity.id
_entity.type
_entity.pdbx_description
1 polymer ?
#
loop_
_entity_poly.entity_id
_entity_poly.type
_entity_poly.pdbx_seq_one_letter_code
_entity_poly.pdbx_strand_id
1 'polypeptide(L)' 'MTRHQSPSGITCGLDFLIPDNWSAEQALAVVELIDELRERICTHYQLALHELQREQRAPPVNAHPTGVDDPF' A
#
# COMPACT_ATOMS: atom_id res chain seq x y z
N MET A 1 19.53 -4.43 11.77
CA MET A 1 18.42 -4.86 10.88
C MET A 1 17.22 -3.98 11.17
N THR A 2 17.15 -2.82 10.53
CA THR A 2 16.04 -1.88 10.66
C THR A 2 14.96 -2.30 9.65
N ARG A 3 13.87 -2.87 10.16
CA ARG A 3 12.69 -3.19 9.32
C ARG A 3 12.04 -1.88 8.91
N HIS A 4 12.10 -1.57 7.61
CA HIS A 4 11.32 -0.48 7.04
C HIS A 4 9.84 -0.89 7.04
N GLN A 5 9.11 -0.45 8.05
CA GLN A 5 7.65 -0.60 8.09
C GLN A 5 7.08 0.33 7.03
N SER A 6 6.79 -0.23 5.86
CA SER A 6 6.03 0.47 4.83
C SER A 6 4.59 0.67 5.35
N PRO A 7 3.97 1.85 5.18
CA PRO A 7 2.62 2.15 5.69
C PRO A 7 1.52 1.25 5.08
N SER A 8 1.86 0.40 4.11
CA SER A 8 0.98 -0.59 3.48
C SER A 8 0.71 -1.85 4.32
N GLY A 9 1.29 -1.99 5.53
CA GLY A 9 1.06 -3.15 6.40
C GLY A 9 1.66 -4.48 5.90
N ILE A 10 2.37 -4.48 4.77
CA ILE A 10 3.05 -5.64 4.22
C ILE A 10 4.40 -5.77 4.94
N THR A 11 4.51 -6.74 5.85
CA THR A 11 5.71 -6.97 6.69
C THR A 11 6.90 -7.52 5.91
N CYS A 12 6.71 -7.85 4.63
CA CYS A 12 7.71 -8.31 3.70
C CYS A 12 7.46 -7.62 2.35
N GLY A 13 8.02 -6.43 2.17
CA GLY A 13 8.06 -5.83 0.83
C GLY A 13 8.81 -6.77 -0.11
N LEU A 14 8.38 -6.88 -1.36
CA LEU A 14 9.19 -7.47 -2.41
C LEU A 14 10.51 -6.69 -2.43
N ASP A 15 11.64 -7.37 -2.23
CA ASP A 15 12.96 -6.80 -2.45
C ASP A 15 13.12 -6.57 -3.96
N PHE A 16 12.57 -5.46 -4.45
CA PHE A 16 12.82 -4.93 -5.77
C PHE A 16 14.21 -4.29 -5.77
N LEU A 17 15.24 -5.13 -5.61
CA LEU A 17 16.62 -4.72 -5.86
C LEU A 17 16.74 -4.46 -7.36
N ILE A 18 16.83 -3.17 -7.73
CA ILE A 18 17.12 -2.76 -9.11
C ILE A 18 18.63 -2.89 -9.32
N PRO A 19 19.10 -3.70 -10.28
CA PRO A 19 20.51 -3.76 -10.64
C PRO A 19 21.05 -2.39 -11.07
N ASP A 20 22.23 -2.02 -10.57
CA ASP A 20 22.92 -0.76 -10.91
C ASP A 20 23.40 -0.70 -12.38
N ASN A 21 23.26 -1.79 -13.13
CA ASN A 21 23.74 -1.94 -14.51
C ASN A 21 22.64 -1.81 -15.57
N TRP A 22 21.44 -1.37 -15.19
CA TRP A 22 20.35 -1.19 -16.15
C TRP A 22 20.63 -0.04 -17.12
N SER A 23 20.32 -0.27 -18.39
CA SER A 23 20.17 0.83 -19.34
C SER A 23 18.85 1.57 -19.10
N ALA A 24 18.74 2.79 -19.62
CA ALA A 24 17.51 3.57 -19.52
C ALA A 24 16.31 2.85 -20.17
N GLU A 25 16.55 2.14 -21.28
CA GLU A 25 15.54 1.36 -22.00
C GLU A 25 15.06 0.17 -21.16
N GLN A 26 15.96 -0.50 -20.45
CA GLN A 26 15.59 -1.61 -19.56
C GLN A 26 14.75 -1.10 -18.39
N ALA A 27 15.13 0.03 -17.78
CA ALA A 27 14.33 0.65 -16.73
C ALA A 27 12.93 1.03 -17.25
N LEU A 28 12.84 1.61 -18.45
CA LEU A 28 11.58 1.98 -19.07
C LEU A 28 10.67 0.76 -19.32
N ALA A 29 11.22 -0.33 -19.87
CA ALA A 29 10.45 -1.55 -20.12
C ALA A 29 9.85 -2.14 -18.84
N VAL A 30 10.56 -2.03 -17.71
CA VAL A 30 10.04 -2.47 -16.40
C VAL A 30 8.95 -1.55 -15.88
N VAL A 31 9.09 -0.22 -16.08
CA VAL A 31 8.01 0.74 -15.75
C VAL A 31 6.74 0.43 -16.53
N GLU A 32 6.86 0.21 -17.85
CA GLU A 32 5.73 -0.14 -18.71
C GLU A 32 5.08 -1.46 -18.27
N LEU A 33 5.88 -2.48 -17.95
CA LEU A 33 5.37 -3.75 -17.43
C LEU A 33 4.60 -3.57 -16.11
N ILE A 34 5.12 -2.75 -15.18
CA ILE A 34 4.45 -2.47 -13.91
C ILE A 34 3.13 -1.73 -14.13
N ASP A 35 3.09 -0.79 -15.07
CA ASP A 35 1.88 -0.04 -15.38
C ASP A 35 0.82 -0.93 -16.05
N GLU A 36 1.20 -1.79 -16.97
CA GLU A 36 0.30 -2.76 -17.60
C GLU A 36 -0.24 -3.78 -16.58
N LEU A 37 0.61 -4.24 -15.66
CA LEU A 37 0.21 -5.12 -14.56
C LEU A 37 -0.76 -4.40 -13.61
N ARG A 38 -0.47 -3.15 -13.25
CA ARG A 38 -1.33 -2.32 -12.41
C ARG A 38 -2.69 -2.13 -13.04
N GLU A 39 -2.74 -1.81 -14.33
CA GLU A 39 -3.99 -1.64 -15.07
C GLU A 39 -4.85 -2.90 -14.99
N ARG A 40 -4.27 -4.07 -15.28
CA ARG A 40 -4.97 -5.37 -15.18
C ARG A 40 -5.49 -5.64 -13.77
N ILE A 41 -4.68 -5.40 -12.74
CA ILE A 41 -5.09 -5.59 -11.35
C ILE A 41 -6.28 -4.67 -11.04
N CYS A 42 -6.20 -3.39 -11.41
CA CYS A 42 -7.31 -2.46 -11.21
C CYS A 42 -8.56 -2.92 -11.96
N THR A 43 -8.47 -3.31 -13.23
CA THR A 43 -9.63 -3.80 -14.00
C THR A 43 -10.36 -4.95 -13.30
N HIS A 44 -9.63 -5.87 -12.65
CA HIS A 44 -10.24 -7.05 -12.02
C HIS A 44 -10.59 -6.85 -10.54
N TYR A 45 -9.85 -6.04 -9.80
CA TYR A 45 -9.91 -5.98 -8.34
C TYR A 45 -10.19 -4.59 -7.78
N GLN A 46 -10.49 -3.57 -8.61
CA GLN A 46 -10.71 -2.19 -8.15
C GLN A 46 -11.62 -2.12 -6.91
N LEU A 47 -12.80 -2.75 -6.97
CA LEU A 47 -13.77 -2.70 -5.88
C LEU A 47 -13.23 -3.34 -4.59
N ALA A 48 -12.67 -4.55 -4.69
CA ALA A 48 -12.09 -5.27 -3.56
C ALA A 48 -10.91 -4.51 -2.93
N LEU A 49 -10.09 -3.85 -3.75
CA LEU A 49 -9.00 -3.00 -3.27
C LEU A 49 -9.54 -1.77 -2.52
N HIS A 50 -10.60 -1.12 -3.02
CA HIS A 50 -11.23 0.01 -2.34
C HIS A 50 -11.84 -0.39 -0.99
N GLU A 51 -12.50 -1.54 -0.92
CA GLU A 51 -13.05 -2.09 0.32
C GLU A 51 -11.95 -2.40 1.34
N LEU A 52 -10.91 -3.11 0.92
CA LEU A 52 -9.76 -3.44 1.75
C LEU A 52 -9.05 -2.18 2.29
N GLN A 53 -8.87 -1.16 1.44
CA GLN A 53 -8.28 0.11 1.86
C GLN A 53 -9.17 0.87 2.84
N ARG A 54 -10.50 0.78 2.71
CA ARG A 54 -11.44 1.38 3.66
C ARG A 54 -11.34 0.70 5.01
N GLU A 55 -11.26 -0.62 5.03
CA GLU A 55 -11.12 -1.40 6.26
C GLU A 55 -9.79 -1.11 6.98
N GLN A 56 -8.69 -1.03 6.23
CA GLN A 56 -7.38 -0.68 6.81
C GLN A 56 -7.31 0.75 7.36
N ARG A 57 -8.05 1.71 6.75
CA ARG A 57 -8.13 3.09 7.25
C ARG A 57 -9.20 3.29 8.30
N ALA A 58 -10.05 2.29 8.56
CA ALA A 58 -11.05 2.40 9.59
C ALA A 58 -10.33 2.53 10.94
N PRO A 59 -10.63 3.57 11.74
CA PRO A 59 -10.09 3.65 13.08
C PRO A 59 -10.47 2.38 13.84
N PRO A 60 -9.59 1.84 14.70
CA PRO A 60 -9.95 0.71 15.54
C PRO A 60 -11.25 1.05 16.28
N VAL A 61 -12.24 0.18 16.19
CA VAL A 61 -13.60 0.33 16.76
C VAL A 61 -13.61 0.61 18.28
N ASN A 62 -12.45 0.55 18.92
CA ASN A 62 -12.20 0.84 20.33
C ASN A 62 -11.49 2.19 20.57
N ALA A 63 -11.59 3.16 19.67
CA ALA A 63 -11.43 4.56 20.06
C ALA A 63 -12.66 4.93 20.92
N HIS A 64 -12.66 4.47 22.18
CA HIS A 64 -13.60 4.88 23.19
C HIS A 64 -13.68 6.41 23.12
N PRO A 65 -14.85 7.03 22.91
CA PRO A 65 -15.00 8.43 23.25
C PRO A 65 -14.84 8.43 24.76
N THR A 66 -13.63 8.67 25.26
CA THR A 66 -13.40 8.84 26.69
C THR A 66 -14.37 9.92 27.10
N GLY A 67 -15.35 9.50 27.90
CA GLY A 67 -16.43 10.36 28.35
C GLY A 67 -15.81 11.61 28.93
N VAL A 68 -16.16 12.74 28.34
CA VAL A 68 -16.19 14.00 29.06
C VAL A 68 -17.62 14.50 28.93
N ASP A 69 -18.53 13.75 29.54
CA ASP A 69 -19.54 14.39 30.36
C ASP A 69 -18.80 14.72 31.68
N ASP A 70 -18.44 15.98 31.88
CA ASP A 70 -18.98 16.71 33.04
C ASP A 70 -18.80 18.24 32.88
N PRO A 71 -19.72 19.06 33.43
CA PRO A 71 -19.95 20.45 33.11
C PRO A 71 -19.44 21.42 34.19
N PHE A 72 -18.89 22.56 33.77
CA PHE A 72 -18.89 23.82 34.52
C PHE A 72 -18.94 25.00 33.55
#